data_AF-A0A8H9KG36-F1
#
_entry.id   AF-A0A8H9KG36-F1
#
_cell.length_a   1.000
_cell.length_b   1.000
_cell.length_c   1.000
_cell.angle_alpha   90.00
_cell.angle_beta   90.00
_cell.angle_gamma   90.00
#
_symmetry.space_group_name_H-M   'P 1'
#
loop_
_entity.id
_entity.type
_entity.pdbx_description
1 polymer ?
#
loop_
_entity_poly.entity_id
_entity_poly.type
_entity_poly.pdbx_seq_one_letter_code
_entity_poly.pdbx_strand_id
1 'polypeptide(L)'
;MPTTQTSSEKEHEDFSIYQDKTESKDVDGNLTTVGEIAEDQNKHNVLGVAGMFHIFSKETNISADTNGNVATKTYHSGNEFGTRGESHNLTATKDVNYIEKIEDIGANAFRAQDQTVVVGKDSDNVQKQGNQVFVNGKRLDHLHAKDLRKEDEIHLGHKYIDIDREFKKLELNSNSFARNKQSEGMQVNFNDMNNRYIDVSNAKKDEFNNIYVDLDAQYLMAPQPITIKGISEEKEAPTIIVNIRNSNAELTAGTQTRLIYHDNGTLSPSESHPRRNKVLWNFGKELKKLDISSGYMMGSILTPNAVVTLNANVDGNIVAEVVNVKGGESHRWDKQAEGSEITGQ
;
A
#
# COMPACT_ATOMS: atom_id res chain seq x y z
N MET A 1 16.75 -35.22 -16.62
CA MET A 1 16.42 -34.02 -17.40
C MET A 1 16.25 -32.89 -16.42
N PRO A 2 16.94 -31.75 -16.56
CA PRO A 2 16.71 -30.62 -15.66
C PRO A 2 15.35 -30.03 -16.00
N THR A 3 14.41 -30.12 -15.06
CA THR A 3 13.09 -29.52 -15.14
C THR A 3 13.27 -28.01 -15.16
N THR A 4 12.90 -27.36 -16.26
CA THR A 4 12.86 -25.91 -16.36
C THR A 4 11.70 -25.43 -15.50
N GLN A 5 11.95 -25.09 -14.22
CA GLN A 5 10.99 -24.35 -13.41
C GLN A 5 10.68 -23.03 -14.12
N THR A 6 9.40 -22.67 -14.17
CA THR A 6 8.94 -21.40 -14.73
C THR A 6 9.39 -20.23 -13.84
N SER A 7 9.55 -19.02 -14.39
CA SER A 7 10.05 -17.87 -13.63
C SER A 7 9.17 -17.50 -12.43
N SER A 8 7.87 -17.81 -12.48
CA SER A 8 6.93 -17.62 -11.36
C SER A 8 7.11 -18.63 -10.24
N GLU A 9 7.40 -19.90 -10.55
CA GLU A 9 7.67 -20.94 -9.53
C GLU A 9 8.99 -20.66 -8.79
N LYS A 10 9.98 -20.11 -9.50
CA LYS A 10 11.28 -19.75 -8.93
C LYS A 10 11.22 -18.53 -8.01
N GLU A 11 10.31 -17.58 -8.28
CA GLU A 11 10.07 -16.43 -7.38
C GLU A 11 9.37 -16.84 -6.09
N HIS A 12 8.53 -17.87 -6.13
CA HIS A 12 7.84 -18.40 -4.97
C HIS A 12 8.81 -19.05 -3.97
N GLU A 13 9.84 -19.73 -4.45
CA GLU A 13 10.85 -20.39 -3.61
C GLU A 13 11.85 -19.41 -2.97
N ASP A 14 11.96 -18.18 -3.48
CA ASP A 14 13.00 -17.22 -3.04
C ASP A 14 12.60 -16.38 -1.83
N PHE A 15 11.30 -16.24 -1.50
CA PHE A 15 10.78 -15.39 -0.41
C PHE A 15 9.89 -16.12 0.57
N SER A 16 10.16 -15.97 1.87
CA SER A 16 9.44 -16.74 2.88
C SER A 16 8.05 -16.19 3.22
N ILE A 17 7.67 -14.97 2.79
CA ILE A 17 6.31 -14.45 3.02
C ILE A 17 5.25 -15.33 2.37
N TYR A 18 5.48 -15.87 1.16
CA TYR A 18 4.51 -16.73 0.48
C TYR A 18 4.33 -18.10 1.14
N GLN A 19 5.21 -18.48 2.07
CA GLN A 19 5.08 -19.69 2.87
C GLN A 19 4.67 -19.40 4.32
N ASP A 20 4.34 -18.15 4.66
CA ASP A 20 3.99 -17.78 6.02
C ASP A 20 2.63 -18.39 6.41
N LYS A 21 2.68 -19.44 7.23
CA LYS A 21 1.51 -20.18 7.73
C LYS A 21 0.77 -19.49 8.88
N THR A 22 1.08 -18.24 9.18
CA THR A 22 0.34 -17.48 10.19
C THR A 22 -1.13 -17.40 9.79
N GLU A 23 -2.01 -17.93 10.63
CA GLU A 23 -3.45 -17.80 10.45
C GLU A 23 -3.87 -16.33 10.44
N SER A 24 -4.72 -16.00 9.48
CA SER A 24 -5.31 -14.68 9.26
C SER A 24 -6.72 -14.84 8.71
N LYS A 25 -7.38 -13.71 8.46
CA LYS A 25 -8.56 -13.64 7.60
C LYS A 25 -8.28 -12.79 6.38
N ASP A 26 -8.85 -13.19 5.25
CA ASP A 26 -8.89 -12.35 4.06
C ASP A 26 -9.89 -11.20 4.23
N VAL A 27 -9.97 -10.32 3.21
CA VAL A 27 -10.88 -9.17 3.19
C VAL A 27 -12.37 -9.54 3.33
N ASP A 28 -12.75 -10.77 3.00
CA ASP A 28 -14.11 -11.30 3.10
C ASP A 28 -14.36 -11.99 4.45
N GLY A 29 -13.35 -12.09 5.31
CA GLY A 29 -13.42 -12.73 6.61
C GLY A 29 -13.21 -14.24 6.60
N ASN A 30 -12.82 -14.83 5.46
CA ASN A 30 -12.51 -16.25 5.37
C ASN A 30 -11.17 -16.54 6.05
N LEU A 31 -11.10 -17.67 6.76
CA LEU A 31 -9.84 -18.14 7.34
C LEU A 31 -8.85 -18.51 6.24
N THR A 32 -7.62 -18.05 6.38
CA THR A 32 -6.52 -18.27 5.43
C THR A 32 -5.19 -18.05 6.15
N THR A 33 -4.07 -18.03 5.43
CA THR A 33 -2.75 -17.69 5.93
C THR A 33 -2.19 -16.42 5.30
N VAL A 34 -1.21 -15.81 5.96
CA VAL A 34 -0.48 -14.65 5.42
C VAL A 34 0.15 -14.98 4.05
N GLY A 35 0.71 -16.18 3.89
CA GLY A 35 1.30 -16.63 2.63
C GLY A 35 0.31 -16.77 1.49
N GLU A 36 -0.86 -17.32 1.74
CA GLU A 36 -1.93 -17.42 0.74
C GLU A 36 -2.44 -16.03 0.31
N ILE A 37 -2.60 -15.10 1.25
CA ILE A 37 -2.95 -13.71 0.93
C ILE A 37 -1.85 -13.08 0.07
N ALA A 38 -0.57 -13.26 0.43
CA ALA A 38 0.56 -12.73 -0.32
C ALA A 38 0.65 -13.31 -1.74
N GLU A 39 0.39 -14.60 -1.90
CA GLU A 39 0.36 -15.27 -3.19
C GLU A 39 -0.78 -14.74 -4.08
N ASP A 40 -1.99 -14.60 -3.52
CA ASP A 40 -3.12 -13.98 -4.21
C ASP A 40 -2.79 -12.55 -4.66
N GLN A 41 -2.21 -11.74 -3.78
CA GLN A 41 -1.84 -10.37 -4.12
C GLN A 41 -0.78 -10.32 -5.22
N ASN A 42 0.24 -11.17 -5.15
CA ASN A 42 1.28 -11.22 -6.18
C ASN A 42 0.73 -11.59 -7.56
N LYS A 43 -0.34 -12.38 -7.63
CA LYS A 43 -0.97 -12.80 -8.90
C LYS A 43 -1.99 -11.80 -9.42
N HIS A 44 -2.77 -11.18 -8.54
CA HIS A 44 -4.01 -10.50 -8.91
C HIS A 44 -4.08 -9.02 -8.49
N ASN A 45 -3.10 -8.52 -7.74
CA ASN A 45 -3.02 -7.12 -7.36
C ASN A 45 -1.98 -6.37 -8.19
N VAL A 46 -2.34 -5.21 -8.71
CA VAL A 46 -1.44 -4.31 -9.45
C VAL A 46 -0.23 -3.85 -8.64
N LEU A 47 -0.32 -3.88 -7.30
CA LEU A 47 0.79 -3.61 -6.37
C LEU A 47 1.53 -4.88 -5.92
N GLY A 48 1.12 -6.07 -6.37
CA GLY A 48 1.67 -7.32 -5.88
C GLY A 48 1.58 -7.42 -4.35
N VAL A 49 2.61 -8.02 -3.74
CA VAL A 49 2.69 -8.16 -2.27
C VAL A 49 2.71 -6.82 -1.53
N ALA A 50 3.16 -5.73 -2.18
CA ALA A 50 3.16 -4.39 -1.57
C ALA A 50 1.75 -3.90 -1.24
N GLY A 51 0.71 -4.42 -1.92
CA GLY A 51 -0.69 -4.09 -1.63
C GLY A 51 -1.14 -4.49 -0.22
N MET A 52 -0.45 -5.43 0.43
CA MET A 52 -0.75 -5.85 1.81
C MET A 52 -0.33 -4.83 2.88
N PHE A 53 0.44 -3.81 2.51
CA PHE A 53 1.03 -2.89 3.47
C PHE A 53 0.54 -1.47 3.21
N HIS A 54 0.15 -0.77 4.28
CA HIS A 54 -0.14 0.66 4.22
C HIS A 54 1.06 1.43 3.71
N ILE A 55 2.26 1.14 4.24
CA ILE A 55 3.52 1.70 3.74
C ILE A 55 4.41 0.55 3.24
N PHE A 56 4.79 0.60 1.96
CA PHE A 56 5.81 -0.27 1.38
C PHE A 56 6.94 0.59 0.81
N SER A 57 8.11 0.57 1.46
CA SER A 57 9.20 1.50 1.13
C SER A 57 10.60 0.92 1.27
N LYS A 58 11.62 1.62 0.75
CA LYS A 58 13.00 1.33 1.16
C LYS A 58 13.33 2.03 2.47
N GLU A 59 12.87 3.26 2.65
CA GLU A 59 13.09 4.03 3.86
C GLU A 59 11.78 4.61 4.40
N THR A 60 11.60 4.56 5.72
CA THR A 60 10.42 5.11 6.40
C THR A 60 10.81 6.00 7.58
N ASN A 61 10.16 7.17 7.64
CA ASN A 61 10.19 8.10 8.77
C ASN A 61 8.76 8.49 9.15
N ILE A 62 8.39 8.34 10.42
CA ILE A 62 7.04 8.66 10.91
C ILE A 62 7.12 9.67 12.05
N SER A 63 6.60 10.88 11.86
CA SER A 63 6.46 11.88 12.93
C SER A 63 5.02 12.34 13.19
N ALA A 64 4.06 11.78 12.46
CA ALA A 64 2.62 12.00 12.65
C ALA A 64 1.87 10.66 12.72
N ASP A 65 0.59 10.70 13.06
CA ASP A 65 -0.22 9.50 13.26
C ASP A 65 -0.27 8.63 11.99
N THR A 66 0.05 7.35 12.14
CA THR A 66 0.09 6.38 11.03
C THR A 66 -0.74 5.15 11.41
N ASN A 67 -1.97 5.14 10.94
CA ASN A 67 -2.91 4.07 11.15
C ASN A 67 -2.76 2.96 10.09
N GLY A 68 -1.64 2.24 10.13
CA GLY A 68 -1.38 1.16 9.20
C GLY A 68 -0.11 0.39 9.48
N ASN A 69 0.00 -0.77 8.85
CA ASN A 69 1.17 -1.63 8.90
C ASN A 69 2.28 -1.16 7.93
N VAL A 70 3.51 -1.59 8.20
CA VAL A 70 4.70 -1.14 7.46
C VAL A 70 5.52 -2.35 6.97
N ALA A 71 5.87 -2.32 5.70
CA ALA A 71 6.97 -3.07 5.11
C ALA A 71 8.07 -2.11 4.65
N THR A 72 9.25 -2.14 5.28
CA THR A 72 10.36 -1.25 4.90
C THR A 72 11.73 -1.87 5.07
N LYS A 73 12.68 -1.45 4.25
CA LYS A 73 14.06 -1.91 4.37
C LYS A 73 14.76 -1.23 5.54
N THR A 74 14.57 0.08 5.73
CA THR A 74 15.11 0.82 6.87
C THR A 74 14.03 1.70 7.48
N TYR A 75 13.67 1.39 8.72
CA TYR A 75 12.85 2.26 9.55
C TYR A 75 13.77 3.15 10.38
N HIS A 76 13.79 4.44 10.08
CA HIS A 76 14.74 5.38 10.69
C HIS A 76 14.28 5.86 12.05
N SER A 77 13.03 6.32 12.15
CA SER A 77 12.47 6.87 13.39
C SER A 77 10.96 6.98 13.30
N GLY A 78 10.32 6.94 14.47
CA GLY A 78 8.95 7.41 14.59
C GLY A 78 8.20 6.94 15.82
N ASN A 79 7.21 7.74 16.24
CA ASN A 79 6.61 7.61 17.57
C ASN A 79 5.68 6.40 17.69
N GLU A 80 4.82 6.18 16.70
CA GLU A 80 3.70 5.26 16.80
C GLU A 80 3.17 4.92 15.39
N PHE A 81 2.84 3.66 15.16
CA PHE A 81 2.09 3.19 13.99
C PHE A 81 1.39 1.86 14.28
N GLY A 82 0.42 1.50 13.44
CA GLY A 82 -0.34 0.25 13.49
C GLY A 82 -1.82 0.50 13.30
N THR A 83 -2.51 -0.47 12.70
CA THR A 83 -3.91 -0.34 12.29
C THR A 83 -4.88 -0.35 13.49
N ARG A 84 -5.84 0.56 13.43
CA ARG A 84 -7.01 0.78 14.28
C ARG A 84 -8.22 0.91 13.38
N GLY A 85 -9.39 0.59 13.92
CA GLY A 85 -10.64 0.63 13.16
C GLY A 85 -10.79 -0.58 12.23
N GLU A 86 -11.95 -0.66 11.59
CA GLU A 86 -12.36 -1.76 10.74
C GLU A 86 -12.49 -1.27 9.30
N SER A 87 -11.62 -1.76 8.41
CA SER A 87 -11.63 -1.49 6.97
C SER A 87 -11.57 -2.81 6.20
N HIS A 88 -11.90 -2.77 4.91
CA HIS A 88 -11.65 -3.87 3.97
C HIS A 88 -10.15 -4.00 3.67
N ASN A 89 -9.34 -4.35 4.67
CA ASN A 89 -7.91 -4.60 4.55
C ASN A 89 -7.65 -6.06 4.16
N LEU A 90 -6.53 -6.32 3.49
CA LEU A 90 -6.22 -7.66 2.96
C LEU A 90 -5.92 -8.68 4.06
N THR A 91 -5.27 -8.22 5.13
CA THR A 91 -5.11 -8.99 6.37
C THR A 91 -6.14 -8.48 7.37
N ALA A 92 -7.41 -8.86 7.18
CA ALA A 92 -8.56 -8.15 7.76
C ALA A 92 -8.55 -8.05 9.28
N THR A 93 -8.00 -9.05 9.98
CA THR A 93 -7.99 -9.08 11.45
C THR A 93 -6.60 -8.92 12.07
N LYS A 94 -5.55 -8.77 11.27
CA LYS A 94 -4.16 -8.84 11.77
C LYS A 94 -3.25 -7.93 10.97
N ASP A 95 -2.43 -7.14 11.65
CA ASP A 95 -1.35 -6.42 10.99
C ASP A 95 -0.16 -7.35 10.72
N VAL A 96 0.30 -7.39 9.48
CA VAL A 96 1.59 -8.00 9.13
C VAL A 96 2.58 -6.89 8.87
N ASN A 97 3.71 -6.89 9.59
CA ASN A 97 4.78 -5.91 9.43
C ASN A 97 6.08 -6.61 9.05
N TYR A 98 6.86 -5.98 8.17
CA TYR A 98 8.22 -6.42 7.87
C TYR A 98 9.19 -5.23 7.92
N ILE A 99 10.19 -5.29 8.79
CA ILE A 99 11.21 -4.24 8.86
C ILE A 99 12.59 -4.87 8.80
N GLU A 100 13.28 -4.75 7.67
CA GLU A 100 14.60 -5.38 7.48
C GLU A 100 15.63 -4.82 8.48
N LYS A 101 15.63 -3.50 8.71
CA LYS A 101 16.48 -2.81 9.69
C LYS A 101 15.71 -1.73 10.45
N ILE A 102 15.82 -1.72 11.78
CA ILE A 102 15.29 -0.65 12.63
C ILE A 102 16.46 0.16 13.21
N GLU A 103 16.53 1.46 12.91
CA GLU A 103 17.54 2.35 13.47
C GLU A 103 17.08 2.96 14.79
N ASP A 104 15.86 3.52 14.82
CA ASP A 104 15.16 3.93 16.04
C ASP A 104 13.64 3.73 15.86
N ILE A 105 12.95 3.58 16.98
CA ILE A 105 11.50 3.33 17.00
C ILE A 105 10.91 3.80 18.33
N GLY A 106 9.72 4.38 18.31
CA GLY A 106 8.99 4.81 19.49
C GLY A 106 8.46 3.61 20.28
N ALA A 107 8.33 3.78 21.60
CA ALA A 107 7.81 2.71 22.48
C ALA A 107 6.37 2.28 22.12
N ASN A 108 5.59 3.20 21.54
CA ASN A 108 4.19 2.97 21.15
C ASN A 108 4.05 2.43 19.71
N ALA A 109 5.13 2.11 19.00
CA ALA A 109 5.02 1.44 17.70
C ALA A 109 4.30 0.09 17.81
N PHE A 110 3.78 -0.41 16.68
CA PHE A 110 3.08 -1.69 16.59
C PHE A 110 1.81 -1.74 17.45
N ARG A 111 0.99 -0.69 17.42
CA ARG A 111 -0.19 -0.54 18.28
C ARG A 111 -1.40 -1.40 17.91
N ALA A 112 -1.33 -2.15 16.80
CA ALA A 112 -2.42 -3.01 16.36
C ALA A 112 -2.72 -4.08 17.42
N GLN A 113 -4.00 -4.43 17.59
CA GLN A 113 -4.42 -5.39 18.62
C GLN A 113 -3.93 -6.82 18.35
N ASP A 114 -3.94 -7.22 17.08
CA ASP A 114 -3.42 -8.50 16.60
C ASP A 114 -2.42 -8.23 15.47
N GLN A 115 -1.26 -8.86 15.55
CA GLN A 115 -0.16 -8.59 14.64
C GLN A 115 0.86 -9.72 14.56
N THR A 116 1.58 -9.73 13.44
CA THR A 116 2.85 -10.42 13.27
C THR A 116 3.89 -9.38 12.83
N VAL A 117 5.02 -9.34 13.52
CA VAL A 117 6.14 -8.47 13.19
C VAL A 117 7.32 -9.34 12.80
N VAL A 118 7.80 -9.17 11.58
CA VAL A 118 9.02 -9.83 11.11
C VAL A 118 10.13 -8.79 10.98
N VAL A 119 11.29 -9.06 11.58
CA VAL A 119 12.48 -8.22 11.43
C VAL A 119 13.58 -8.95 10.67
N GLY A 120 14.42 -8.21 9.95
CA GLY A 120 15.52 -8.79 9.20
C GLY A 120 16.50 -9.54 10.10
N LYS A 121 17.17 -10.55 9.55
CA LYS A 121 18.07 -11.45 10.31
C LYS A 121 19.15 -10.73 11.13
N ASP A 122 19.67 -9.61 10.62
CA ASP A 122 20.78 -8.85 11.22
C ASP A 122 20.29 -7.80 12.25
N SER A 123 19.05 -7.92 12.73
CA SER A 123 18.45 -7.03 13.75
C SER A 123 18.89 -7.39 15.17
N ASP A 124 20.19 -7.29 15.45
CA ASP A 124 20.80 -7.60 16.77
C ASP A 124 20.34 -6.65 17.88
N ASN A 125 19.94 -5.44 17.50
CA ASN A 125 19.38 -4.45 18.40
C ASN A 125 17.95 -4.78 18.86
N VAL A 126 17.30 -5.76 18.24
CA VAL A 126 15.96 -6.25 18.61
C VAL A 126 16.09 -7.49 19.49
N GLN A 127 15.61 -7.39 20.73
CA GLN A 127 15.82 -8.40 21.76
C GLN A 127 14.50 -8.80 22.43
N LYS A 128 14.32 -10.10 22.67
CA LYS A 128 13.23 -10.67 23.47
C LYS A 128 13.74 -10.88 24.91
N GLN A 129 13.04 -10.37 25.92
CA GLN A 129 13.29 -10.66 27.33
C GLN A 129 11.99 -11.12 27.98
N GLY A 130 11.83 -12.43 28.17
CA GLY A 130 10.54 -13.02 28.51
C GLY A 130 9.50 -12.71 27.43
N ASN A 131 8.37 -12.12 27.81
CA ASN A 131 7.33 -11.69 26.86
C ASN A 131 7.53 -10.26 26.30
N GLN A 132 8.56 -9.54 26.74
CA GLN A 132 8.81 -8.16 26.34
C GLN A 132 9.77 -8.10 25.14
N VAL A 133 9.57 -7.12 24.27
CA VAL A 133 10.46 -6.82 23.15
C VAL A 133 11.13 -5.47 23.39
N PHE A 134 12.43 -5.41 23.08
CA PHE A 134 13.26 -4.23 23.19
C PHE A 134 13.94 -3.93 21.86
N VAL A 135 14.04 -2.65 21.51
CA VAL A 135 14.85 -2.17 20.38
C VAL A 135 15.82 -1.13 20.90
N ASN A 136 17.12 -1.31 20.69
CA ASN A 136 18.15 -0.43 21.25
C ASN A 136 18.01 -0.24 22.79
N GLY A 137 17.58 -1.28 23.51
CA GLY A 137 17.31 -1.22 24.95
C GLY A 137 16.03 -0.48 25.36
N LYS A 138 15.27 0.07 24.41
CA LYS A 138 13.95 0.67 24.63
C LYS A 138 12.87 -0.40 24.56
N ARG A 139 12.06 -0.55 25.61
CA ARG A 139 10.92 -1.48 25.62
C ARG A 139 9.83 -0.98 24.69
N LEU A 140 9.24 -1.88 23.90
CA LEU A 140 8.04 -1.62 23.12
C LEU A 140 6.80 -2.03 23.93
N ASP A 141 5.81 -1.14 23.99
CA ASP A 141 4.63 -1.32 24.85
C ASP A 141 3.56 -2.21 24.22
N HIS A 142 3.52 -2.29 22.88
CA HIS A 142 2.51 -3.06 22.14
C HIS A 142 3.05 -4.30 21.42
N LEU A 143 4.37 -4.51 21.39
CA LEU A 143 4.97 -5.69 20.76
C LEU A 143 5.41 -6.72 21.79
N HIS A 144 4.87 -7.94 21.67
CA HIS A 144 5.21 -9.07 22.53
C HIS A 144 6.08 -10.10 21.82
N ALA A 145 6.84 -10.86 22.61
CA ALA A 145 7.82 -11.82 22.08
C ALA A 145 7.19 -12.91 21.19
N LYS A 146 5.93 -13.26 21.42
CA LYS A 146 5.16 -14.22 20.60
C LYS A 146 4.80 -13.70 19.21
N ASP A 147 4.68 -12.38 19.06
CA ASP A 147 4.24 -11.73 17.83
C ASP A 147 5.44 -11.29 16.96
N LEU A 148 6.63 -11.24 17.56
CA LEU A 148 7.90 -10.94 16.89
C LEU A 148 8.58 -12.21 16.37
N ARG A 149 8.99 -12.18 15.11
CA ARG A 149 9.86 -13.19 14.49
C ARG A 149 11.06 -12.53 13.84
N LYS A 150 12.22 -13.19 13.92
CA LYS A 150 13.34 -12.85 13.04
C LYS A 150 13.19 -13.62 11.72
N GLU A 151 13.65 -13.03 10.63
CA GLU A 151 13.54 -13.59 9.28
C GLU A 151 14.09 -15.03 9.18
N ASP A 152 15.18 -15.34 9.88
CA ASP A 152 15.79 -16.66 9.96
C ASP A 152 14.97 -17.69 10.76
N GLU A 153 14.05 -17.25 11.62
CA GLU A 153 13.12 -18.12 12.36
C GLU A 153 11.96 -18.62 11.46
N ILE A 154 11.71 -17.99 10.31
CA ILE A 154 10.57 -18.31 9.45
C ILE A 154 10.90 -19.46 8.50
N HIS A 155 11.82 -19.32 7.54
CA HIS A 155 12.31 -20.45 6.71
C HIS A 155 13.69 -20.21 6.03
N LEU A 156 14.62 -21.14 6.28
CA LEU A 156 15.72 -21.67 5.44
C LEU A 156 16.48 -20.72 4.48
N GLY A 157 16.98 -19.59 4.97
CA GLY A 157 18.05 -18.83 4.28
C GLY A 157 17.59 -17.88 3.18
N HIS A 158 16.28 -17.62 3.10
CA HIS A 158 15.65 -16.67 2.19
C HIS A 158 15.24 -15.40 2.92
N LYS A 159 15.10 -14.28 2.19
CA LYS A 159 14.50 -13.06 2.75
C LYS A 159 13.01 -13.28 2.97
N TYR A 160 12.42 -12.66 4.00
CA TYR A 160 10.98 -12.64 4.20
C TYR A 160 10.30 -11.90 3.04
N ILE A 161 10.81 -10.71 2.72
CA ILE A 161 10.50 -9.95 1.50
C ILE A 161 11.80 -9.37 0.97
N ASP A 162 12.14 -9.57 -0.30
CA ASP A 162 13.20 -8.78 -0.95
C ASP A 162 12.62 -7.49 -1.52
N ILE A 163 12.63 -6.44 -0.70
CA ILE A 163 12.09 -5.13 -1.05
C ILE A 163 12.74 -4.59 -2.33
N ASP A 164 14.05 -4.79 -2.55
CA ASP A 164 14.71 -4.28 -3.76
C ASP A 164 14.21 -5.01 -5.03
N ARG A 165 13.91 -6.31 -4.95
CA ARG A 165 13.33 -7.06 -6.09
C ARG A 165 11.88 -6.64 -6.33
N GLU A 166 11.08 -6.46 -5.28
CA GLU A 166 9.70 -6.01 -5.41
C GLU A 166 9.62 -4.59 -5.99
N PHE A 167 10.52 -3.68 -5.60
CA PHE A 167 10.60 -2.34 -6.22
C PHE A 167 10.87 -2.40 -7.72
N LYS A 168 11.73 -3.32 -8.20
CA LYS A 168 11.94 -3.51 -9.65
C LYS A 168 10.66 -3.91 -10.37
N LYS A 169 9.84 -4.79 -9.79
CA LYS A 169 8.53 -5.17 -10.34
C LYS A 169 7.57 -3.97 -10.37
N LEU A 170 7.48 -3.24 -9.25
CA LEU A 170 6.65 -2.06 -9.11
C LEU A 170 7.03 -0.93 -10.08
N GLU A 171 8.32 -0.72 -10.34
CA GLU A 171 8.81 0.19 -11.37
C GLU A 171 8.37 -0.24 -12.77
N LEU A 172 8.49 -1.53 -13.11
CA LEU A 172 8.03 -2.07 -14.40
C LEU A 172 6.52 -1.89 -14.56
N ASN A 173 5.73 -2.21 -13.52
CA ASN A 173 4.28 -2.04 -13.50
C ASN A 173 3.90 -0.56 -13.68
N SER A 174 4.47 0.34 -12.87
CA SER A 174 4.25 1.79 -12.95
C SER A 174 4.51 2.32 -14.36
N ASN A 175 5.60 1.89 -15.00
CA ASN A 175 5.91 2.26 -16.39
C ASN A 175 4.98 1.63 -17.42
N SER A 176 4.55 0.38 -17.19
CA SER A 176 3.58 -0.28 -18.06
C SER A 176 2.26 0.46 -18.05
N PHE A 177 1.72 0.77 -16.86
CA PHE A 177 0.50 1.54 -16.67
C PHE A 177 0.60 2.91 -17.34
N ALA A 178 1.71 3.62 -17.16
CA ALA A 178 1.93 4.91 -17.79
C ALA A 178 1.96 4.86 -19.33
N ARG A 179 2.26 3.71 -19.95
CA ARG A 179 2.22 3.56 -21.42
C ARG A 179 0.84 3.20 -21.96
N ASN A 180 -0.06 2.72 -21.12
CA ASN A 180 -1.43 2.45 -21.54
C ASN A 180 -2.14 3.75 -21.93
N LYS A 181 -2.98 3.64 -22.95
CA LYS A 181 -3.86 4.73 -23.37
C LYS A 181 -4.99 4.88 -22.36
N GLN A 182 -5.45 6.11 -22.19
CA GLN A 182 -6.69 6.38 -21.48
C GLN A 182 -7.84 5.49 -22.00
N SER A 183 -8.61 4.91 -21.08
CA SER A 183 -9.80 4.11 -21.40
C SER A 183 -10.86 4.93 -22.13
N GLU A 184 -11.54 4.30 -23.08
CA GLU A 184 -12.68 4.91 -23.79
C GLU A 184 -13.92 5.01 -22.89
N GLY A 185 -14.83 5.94 -23.19
CA GLY A 185 -16.14 6.03 -22.56
C GLY A 185 -16.23 6.91 -21.30
N MET A 186 -15.11 7.45 -20.83
CA MET A 186 -15.10 8.39 -19.70
C MET A 186 -15.60 9.79 -20.09
N GLN A 187 -16.13 10.51 -19.10
CA GLN A 187 -16.44 11.92 -19.24
C GLN A 187 -15.52 12.73 -18.33
N VAL A 188 -14.98 13.84 -18.84
CA VAL A 188 -14.10 14.73 -18.08
C VAL A 188 -14.66 16.14 -18.08
N ASN A 189 -14.55 16.81 -16.93
CA ASN A 189 -14.82 18.24 -16.83
C ASN A 189 -13.77 18.87 -15.93
N PHE A 190 -12.93 19.72 -16.52
CA PHE A 190 -11.94 20.52 -15.79
C PHE A 190 -12.19 22.04 -15.93
N ASN A 191 -13.22 22.42 -16.69
CA ASN A 191 -13.53 23.82 -16.99
C ASN A 191 -14.23 24.51 -15.82
N ASP A 192 -15.03 23.76 -15.04
CA ASP A 192 -15.60 24.26 -13.80
C ASP A 192 -14.62 24.06 -12.65
N MET A 193 -13.97 25.14 -12.22
CA MET A 193 -13.01 25.13 -11.12
C MET A 193 -13.61 24.62 -9.80
N ASN A 194 -14.92 24.70 -9.60
CA ASN A 194 -15.56 24.23 -8.38
C ASN A 194 -15.97 22.75 -8.46
N ASN A 195 -16.05 22.18 -9.67
CA ASN A 195 -16.60 20.85 -9.92
C ASN A 195 -15.76 20.06 -10.93
N ARG A 196 -14.44 19.99 -10.71
CA ARG A 196 -13.55 19.21 -11.57
C ARG A 196 -13.75 17.71 -11.35
N TYR A 197 -14.02 16.95 -12.42
CA TYR A 197 -14.23 15.52 -12.32
C TYR A 197 -13.76 14.71 -13.53
N ILE A 198 -13.55 13.42 -13.27
CA ILE A 198 -13.46 12.34 -14.24
C ILE A 198 -14.51 11.32 -13.85
N ASP A 199 -15.46 11.06 -14.73
CA ASP A 199 -16.52 10.07 -14.54
C ASP A 199 -16.18 8.79 -15.30
N VAL A 200 -15.97 7.72 -14.54
CA VAL A 200 -15.59 6.41 -15.06
C VAL A 200 -16.78 5.47 -15.23
N SER A 201 -18.03 5.94 -15.04
CA SER A 201 -19.22 5.07 -15.03
C SER A 201 -19.40 4.26 -16.31
N ASN A 202 -18.97 4.81 -17.45
CA ASN A 202 -19.07 4.16 -18.77
C ASN A 202 -17.69 3.82 -19.34
N ALA A 203 -16.64 3.86 -18.51
CA ALA A 203 -15.29 3.57 -18.95
C ALA A 203 -15.15 2.10 -19.33
N LYS A 204 -14.50 1.82 -20.46
CA LYS A 204 -14.14 0.45 -20.83
C LYS A 204 -12.93 0.00 -20.02
N LYS A 205 -13.09 -1.17 -19.41
CA LYS A 205 -11.98 -1.91 -18.80
C LYS A 205 -11.15 -2.65 -19.85
N ASP A 206 -9.87 -2.88 -19.56
CA ASP A 206 -9.02 -3.76 -20.34
C ASP A 206 -9.27 -5.26 -20.00
N GLU A 207 -8.47 -6.14 -20.60
CA GLU A 207 -8.53 -7.59 -20.36
C GLU A 207 -8.10 -8.01 -18.94
N PHE A 208 -7.40 -7.11 -18.23
CA PHE A 208 -6.99 -7.24 -16.84
C PHE A 208 -7.91 -6.43 -15.92
N ASN A 209 -9.16 -6.18 -16.31
CA ASN A 209 -10.13 -5.45 -15.48
C ASN A 209 -9.65 -4.06 -14.98
N ASN A 210 -8.78 -3.38 -15.72
CA ASN A 210 -8.29 -2.04 -15.39
C ASN A 210 -8.97 -0.96 -16.22
N ILE A 211 -9.25 0.19 -15.60
CA ILE A 211 -9.61 1.45 -16.25
C ILE A 211 -8.41 2.39 -16.13
N TYR A 212 -7.89 2.87 -17.26
CA TYR A 212 -6.80 3.84 -17.27
C TYR A 212 -7.33 5.25 -17.43
N VAL A 213 -6.89 6.13 -16.54
CA VAL A 213 -7.25 7.55 -16.49
C VAL A 213 -6.00 8.38 -16.67
N ASP A 214 -6.01 9.36 -17.57
CA ASP A 214 -4.93 10.34 -17.67
C ASP A 214 -5.33 11.62 -16.94
N LEU A 215 -4.51 12.04 -15.97
CA LEU A 215 -4.69 13.31 -15.26
C LEU A 215 -3.42 14.15 -15.34
N ASP A 216 -3.53 15.36 -15.84
CA ASP A 216 -2.41 16.30 -15.84
C ASP A 216 -2.04 16.72 -14.40
N ALA A 217 -0.75 16.70 -14.08
CA ALA A 217 -0.21 17.01 -12.77
C ALA A 217 -0.67 18.38 -12.23
N GLN A 218 -0.94 19.36 -13.10
CA GLN A 218 -1.42 20.68 -12.70
C GLN A 218 -2.72 20.62 -11.88
N TYR A 219 -3.57 19.62 -12.12
CA TYR A 219 -4.83 19.47 -11.40
C TYR A 219 -4.62 19.03 -9.94
N LEU A 220 -3.55 18.29 -9.66
CA LEU A 220 -3.14 17.94 -8.30
C LEU A 220 -2.48 19.10 -7.57
N MET A 221 -1.75 19.96 -8.29
CA MET A 221 -1.07 21.13 -7.73
C MET A 221 -2.05 22.24 -7.33
N ALA A 222 -3.19 22.33 -8.00
CA ALA A 222 -4.20 23.33 -7.73
C ALA A 222 -5.02 23.00 -6.46
N PRO A 223 -5.45 24.00 -5.66
CA PRO A 223 -6.18 23.76 -4.41
C PRO A 223 -7.61 23.27 -4.63
N GLN A 224 -8.17 23.45 -5.84
CA GLN A 224 -9.51 22.99 -6.16
C GLN A 224 -9.56 21.45 -6.11
N PRO A 225 -10.64 20.83 -5.62
CA PRO A 225 -10.76 19.37 -5.62
C PRO A 225 -10.69 18.76 -7.02
N ILE A 226 -10.29 17.49 -7.08
CA ILE A 226 -10.45 16.62 -8.25
C ILE A 226 -11.31 15.42 -7.84
N THR A 227 -12.34 15.10 -8.61
CA THR A 227 -13.30 14.05 -8.25
C THR A 227 -13.27 12.89 -9.25
N ILE A 228 -13.06 11.66 -8.79
CA ILE A 228 -13.33 10.45 -9.56
C ILE A 228 -14.76 10.00 -9.25
N LYS A 229 -15.63 9.98 -10.26
CA LYS A 229 -17.05 9.61 -10.15
C LYS A 229 -17.33 8.27 -10.82
N GLY A 230 -18.44 7.63 -10.45
CA GLY A 230 -18.89 6.41 -11.10
C GLY A 230 -18.10 5.18 -10.70
N ILE A 231 -17.53 5.20 -9.50
CA ILE A 231 -16.76 4.06 -8.97
C ILE A 231 -17.77 2.98 -8.59
N SER A 232 -17.60 1.78 -9.12
CA SER A 232 -18.44 0.65 -8.73
C SER A 232 -18.06 0.14 -7.33
N GLU A 233 -19.09 -0.16 -6.56
CA GLU A 233 -19.06 -0.73 -5.22
C GLU A 233 -18.80 -2.24 -5.25
N GLU A 234 -19.00 -2.86 -6.40
CA GLU A 234 -18.97 -4.30 -6.56
C GLU A 234 -17.60 -4.86 -6.19
N LYS A 235 -17.60 -6.06 -5.61
CA LYS A 235 -16.37 -6.77 -5.23
C LYS A 235 -15.41 -6.85 -6.41
N GLU A 236 -15.93 -7.23 -7.57
CA GLU A 236 -15.17 -7.43 -8.82
C GLU A 236 -15.06 -6.17 -9.70
N ALA A 237 -15.40 -5.00 -9.15
CA ALA A 237 -15.27 -3.74 -9.85
C ALA A 237 -13.82 -3.49 -10.32
N PRO A 238 -13.65 -2.90 -11.51
CA PRO A 238 -12.35 -2.66 -12.11
C PRO A 238 -11.45 -1.78 -11.24
N THR A 239 -10.15 -2.00 -11.35
CA THR A 239 -9.14 -1.11 -10.78
C THR A 239 -9.05 0.16 -11.62
N ILE A 240 -9.12 1.33 -10.99
CA ILE A 240 -8.96 2.63 -11.64
C ILE A 240 -7.52 3.09 -11.45
N ILE A 241 -6.73 3.06 -12.51
CA ILE A 241 -5.34 3.50 -12.51
C ILE A 241 -5.27 4.92 -13.09
N VAL A 242 -5.01 5.90 -12.23
CA VAL A 242 -4.84 7.29 -12.61
C VAL A 242 -3.37 7.57 -12.88
N ASN A 243 -3.00 7.62 -14.16
CA ASN A 243 -1.68 7.98 -14.62
C ASN A 243 -1.51 9.51 -14.58
N ILE A 244 -0.60 9.98 -13.74
CA ILE A 244 -0.25 11.39 -13.67
C ILE A 244 0.64 11.76 -14.86
N ARG A 245 0.18 12.71 -15.65
CA ARG A 245 0.83 13.20 -16.87
C ARG A 245 1.51 14.53 -16.62
N ASN A 246 2.55 14.81 -17.38
CA ASN A 246 3.25 16.10 -17.38
C ASN A 246 3.76 16.54 -15.98
N SER A 247 4.08 15.57 -15.11
CA SER A 247 4.80 15.85 -13.88
C SER A 247 6.26 16.19 -14.20
N ASN A 248 6.79 17.21 -13.52
CA ASN A 248 8.23 17.40 -13.43
C ASN A 248 8.84 16.35 -12.50
N ALA A 249 10.16 16.36 -12.32
CA ALA A 249 10.83 15.50 -11.34
C ALA A 249 10.33 15.72 -9.90
N GLU A 250 9.71 16.87 -9.62
CA GLU A 250 9.10 17.19 -8.33
C GLU A 250 7.65 17.63 -8.53
N LEU A 251 6.78 17.19 -7.63
CA LEU A 251 5.37 17.56 -7.60
C LEU A 251 4.94 17.88 -6.17
N THR A 252 4.27 19.00 -6.00
CA THR A 252 3.56 19.33 -4.75
C THR A 252 2.07 19.27 -5.01
N ALA A 253 1.39 18.27 -4.46
CA ALA A 253 -0.05 18.15 -4.52
C ALA A 253 -0.68 18.97 -3.37
N GLY A 254 -1.68 19.78 -3.70
CA GLY A 254 -2.39 20.65 -2.75
C GLY A 254 -3.90 20.50 -2.82
N THR A 255 -4.40 19.47 -3.51
CA THR A 255 -5.82 19.24 -3.78
C THR A 255 -6.45 18.23 -2.81
N GLN A 256 -7.79 18.14 -2.87
CA GLN A 256 -8.55 17.02 -2.33
C GLN A 256 -8.88 16.04 -3.47
N THR A 257 -8.52 14.77 -3.34
CA THR A 257 -8.97 13.73 -4.27
C THR A 257 -10.26 13.08 -3.75
N ARG A 258 -11.39 13.42 -4.36
CA ARG A 258 -12.72 12.97 -3.95
C ARG A 258 -13.15 11.75 -4.73
N LEU A 259 -13.78 10.80 -4.05
CA LEU A 259 -14.31 9.58 -4.65
C LEU A 259 -15.83 9.56 -4.51
N ILE A 260 -16.54 9.39 -5.63
CA ILE A 260 -18.00 9.25 -5.69
C ILE A 260 -18.35 7.94 -6.40
N TYR A 261 -19.12 7.11 -5.73
CA TYR A 261 -19.55 5.81 -6.23
C TYR A 261 -20.84 5.90 -7.07
N HIS A 262 -21.25 4.82 -7.75
CA HIS A 262 -22.45 4.80 -8.59
C HIS A 262 -23.73 5.12 -7.82
N ASP A 263 -23.79 4.70 -6.56
CA ASP A 263 -24.88 5.01 -5.63
C ASP A 263 -24.83 6.45 -5.07
N ASN A 264 -23.92 7.29 -5.56
CA ASN A 264 -23.59 8.64 -5.07
C ASN A 264 -22.99 8.67 -3.65
N GLY A 265 -22.62 7.51 -3.10
CA GLY A 265 -21.86 7.42 -1.87
C GLY A 265 -20.50 8.12 -2.02
N THR A 266 -20.10 8.83 -0.96
CA THR A 266 -18.82 9.54 -0.92
C THR A 266 -17.97 9.04 0.24
N LEU A 267 -16.66 9.07 0.09
CA LEU A 267 -15.72 8.81 1.17
C LEU A 267 -15.02 10.11 1.60
N SER A 268 -14.57 10.12 2.85
CA SER A 268 -13.69 11.14 3.42
C SER A 268 -12.58 10.42 4.20
N PRO A 269 -11.43 11.09 4.46
CA PRO A 269 -10.37 10.50 5.27
C PRO A 269 -10.91 9.97 6.60
N SER A 270 -10.54 8.75 6.94
CA SER A 270 -11.09 8.03 8.09
C SER A 270 -10.19 6.85 8.45
N GLU A 271 -10.13 6.49 9.73
CA GLU A 271 -9.50 5.25 10.19
C GLU A 271 -10.20 3.98 9.65
N SER A 272 -11.40 4.13 9.11
CA SER A 272 -12.25 3.03 8.65
C SER A 272 -13.00 3.40 7.39
N HIS A 273 -13.00 2.49 6.41
CA HIS A 273 -13.67 2.68 5.12
C HIS A 273 -14.70 1.57 4.85
N PRO A 274 -15.97 1.91 4.57
CA PRO A 274 -17.01 0.91 4.31
C PRO A 274 -16.90 0.26 2.93
N ARG A 275 -15.99 0.75 2.07
CA ARG A 275 -15.85 0.33 0.66
C ARG A 275 -14.41 -0.08 0.39
N ARG A 276 -14.21 -0.98 -0.56
CA ARG A 276 -12.88 -1.43 -1.01
C ARG A 276 -12.14 -0.32 -1.76
N ASN A 277 -10.81 -0.29 -1.61
CA ASN A 277 -9.97 0.62 -2.38
C ASN A 277 -9.85 0.16 -3.84
N LYS A 278 -10.31 1.01 -4.76
CA LYS A 278 -10.33 0.75 -6.20
C LYS A 278 -9.39 1.68 -6.98
N VAL A 279 -8.82 2.69 -6.34
CA VAL A 279 -8.07 3.76 -7.02
C VAL A 279 -6.58 3.64 -6.76
N LEU A 280 -5.79 3.65 -7.83
CA LEU A 280 -4.35 3.71 -7.80
C LEU A 280 -3.86 4.96 -8.53
N TRP A 281 -3.15 5.84 -7.83
CA TRP A 281 -2.47 6.99 -8.38
C TRP A 281 -1.05 6.61 -8.79
N ASN A 282 -0.83 6.49 -10.09
CA ASN A 282 0.44 6.13 -10.67
C ASN A 282 1.20 7.39 -11.13
N PHE A 283 2.31 7.70 -10.48
CA PHE A 283 3.13 8.88 -10.80
C PHE A 283 4.27 8.60 -11.80
N GLY A 284 4.42 7.34 -12.22
CA GLY A 284 5.52 6.92 -13.08
C GLY A 284 6.87 6.87 -12.37
N LYS A 285 7.90 6.42 -13.10
CA LYS A 285 9.27 6.24 -12.56
C LYS A 285 10.12 7.52 -12.50
N GLU A 286 9.70 8.55 -13.23
CA GLU A 286 10.50 9.77 -13.45
C GLU A 286 10.34 10.77 -12.30
N LEU A 287 9.22 10.68 -11.56
CA LEU A 287 9.02 11.49 -10.36
C LEU A 287 10.06 11.09 -9.30
N LYS A 288 10.71 12.09 -8.71
CA LYS A 288 11.72 11.95 -7.64
C LYS A 288 11.23 12.49 -6.31
N LYS A 289 10.24 13.37 -6.33
CA LYS A 289 9.67 13.94 -5.11
C LYS A 289 8.17 14.18 -5.26
N LEU A 290 7.41 13.74 -4.28
CA LEU A 290 5.99 14.00 -4.13
C LEU A 290 5.70 14.56 -2.74
N ASP A 291 5.33 15.84 -2.68
CA ASP A 291 4.86 16.45 -1.44
C ASP A 291 3.33 16.55 -1.46
N ILE A 292 2.65 15.79 -0.59
CA ILE A 292 1.23 15.96 -0.34
C ILE A 292 1.09 17.05 0.72
N SER A 293 0.91 18.29 0.27
CA SER A 293 1.07 19.49 1.09
C SER A 293 -0.20 19.95 1.82
N SER A 294 -1.38 19.73 1.23
CA SER A 294 -2.67 20.14 1.77
C SER A 294 -3.81 19.32 1.14
N GLY A 295 -5.03 19.51 1.65
CA GLY A 295 -6.20 18.75 1.18
C GLY A 295 -6.22 17.36 1.76
N TYR A 296 -6.36 16.34 0.91
CA TYR A 296 -6.21 14.93 1.26
C TYR A 296 -6.15 14.09 -0.01
N MET A 297 -5.59 12.89 0.10
CA MET A 297 -5.51 11.93 -1.00
C MET A 297 -6.17 10.61 -0.62
N MET A 298 -7.29 10.30 -1.28
CA MET A 298 -7.97 9.00 -1.22
C MET A 298 -7.49 8.09 -2.35
N GLY A 299 -7.14 6.85 -2.02
CA GLY A 299 -6.65 5.83 -2.95
C GLY A 299 -5.14 5.59 -2.81
N SER A 300 -4.67 4.47 -3.34
CA SER A 300 -3.27 4.06 -3.18
C SER A 300 -2.33 4.88 -4.07
N ILE A 301 -1.08 5.06 -3.64
CA ILE A 301 -0.03 5.81 -4.33
C ILE A 301 1.06 4.84 -4.77
N LEU A 302 1.43 4.89 -6.07
CA LEU A 302 2.58 4.19 -6.64
C LEU A 302 3.56 5.19 -7.24
N THR A 303 4.71 5.34 -6.59
CA THR A 303 5.81 6.22 -7.04
C THR A 303 7.17 5.65 -6.59
N PRO A 304 7.61 4.55 -7.20
CA PRO A 304 8.67 3.69 -6.64
C PRO A 304 10.06 4.34 -6.55
N ASN A 305 10.29 5.46 -7.25
CA ASN A 305 11.59 6.16 -7.31
C ASN A 305 11.59 7.53 -6.64
N ALA A 306 10.56 7.83 -5.84
CA ALA A 306 10.38 9.14 -5.25
C ALA A 306 10.48 9.12 -3.73
N VAL A 307 10.89 10.26 -3.19
CA VAL A 307 10.64 10.65 -1.81
C VAL A 307 9.22 11.20 -1.71
N VAL A 308 8.36 10.53 -0.95
CA VAL A 308 7.00 10.97 -0.64
C VAL A 308 6.96 11.61 0.74
N THR A 309 6.46 12.84 0.84
CA THR A 309 6.23 13.53 2.10
C THR A 309 4.76 13.82 2.31
N LEU A 310 4.19 13.34 3.41
CA LEU A 310 2.79 13.54 3.79
C LEU A 310 2.68 14.66 4.83
N ASN A 311 2.15 15.80 4.41
CA ASN A 311 1.77 16.91 5.28
C ASN A 311 0.24 17.06 5.40
N ALA A 312 -0.52 16.22 4.70
CA ALA A 312 -1.98 16.13 4.75
C ALA A 312 -2.42 14.65 4.67
N ASN A 313 -3.70 14.40 4.93
CA ASN A 313 -4.19 13.04 5.08
C ASN A 313 -4.07 12.21 3.79
N VAL A 314 -3.63 10.96 3.95
CA VAL A 314 -3.61 9.97 2.87
C VAL A 314 -4.23 8.66 3.35
N ASP A 315 -5.20 8.18 2.59
CA ASP A 315 -5.93 6.96 2.87
C ASP A 315 -5.75 5.99 1.69
N GLY A 316 -4.99 4.92 1.90
CA GLY A 316 -4.56 4.01 0.83
C GLY A 316 -3.14 3.48 1.06
N ASN A 317 -2.69 2.53 0.22
CA ASN A 317 -1.28 2.12 0.25
C ASN A 317 -0.37 3.25 -0.23
N ILE A 318 0.86 3.29 0.27
CA ILE A 318 1.89 4.23 -0.12
C ILE A 318 3.13 3.43 -0.49
N VAL A 319 3.42 3.37 -1.79
CA VAL A 319 4.57 2.66 -2.35
C VAL A 319 5.57 3.66 -2.91
N ALA A 320 6.69 3.85 -2.22
CA ALA A 320 7.69 4.84 -2.58
C ALA A 320 9.09 4.50 -2.07
N GLU A 321 10.14 5.06 -2.68
CA GLU A 321 11.52 4.83 -2.25
C GLU A 321 11.71 5.26 -0.79
N VAL A 322 11.29 6.49 -0.48
CA VAL A 322 11.29 7.02 0.89
C VAL A 322 9.89 7.52 1.22
N VAL A 323 9.36 7.15 2.39
CA VAL A 323 8.09 7.65 2.91
C VAL A 323 8.33 8.45 4.19
N ASN A 324 7.91 9.72 4.18
CA ASN A 324 7.95 10.61 5.34
C ASN A 324 6.53 11.01 5.73
N VAL A 325 6.02 10.48 6.85
CA VAL A 325 4.72 10.90 7.41
C VAL A 325 4.98 12.02 8.42
N LYS A 326 4.79 13.29 8.02
CA LYS A 326 5.27 14.44 8.82
C LYS A 326 4.19 15.23 9.55
N GLY A 327 3.18 15.67 8.81
CA GLY A 327 2.18 16.63 9.30
C GLY A 327 0.73 16.20 9.09
N GLY A 328 0.50 15.25 8.20
CA GLY A 328 -0.82 14.63 7.99
C GLY A 328 -0.88 13.26 8.64
N GLU A 329 -2.09 12.85 9.02
CA GLU A 329 -2.36 11.47 9.43
C GLU A 329 -2.38 10.57 8.18
N SER A 330 -2.16 9.27 8.32
CA SER A 330 -2.37 8.34 7.21
C SER A 330 -3.10 7.09 7.65
N HIS A 331 -4.00 6.59 6.82
CA HIS A 331 -4.87 5.47 7.17
C HIS A 331 -4.78 4.34 6.15
N ARG A 332 -4.60 3.12 6.66
CA ARG A 332 -4.60 1.91 5.86
C ARG A 332 -5.93 1.73 5.17
N TRP A 333 -5.86 1.61 3.85
CA TRP A 333 -6.97 1.24 3.00
C TRP A 333 -6.43 0.44 1.82
N ASP A 334 -6.27 -0.86 2.03
CA ASP A 334 -5.51 -1.68 1.10
C ASP A 334 -6.17 -1.78 -0.27
N LYS A 335 -5.35 -1.61 -1.32
CA LYS A 335 -5.72 -1.90 -2.69
C LYS A 335 -6.12 -3.36 -2.77
N GLN A 336 -7.34 -3.61 -3.24
CA GLN A 336 -7.84 -4.97 -3.38
C GLN A 336 -7.46 -5.54 -4.75
N ALA A 337 -7.11 -6.82 -4.76
CA ALA A 337 -6.91 -7.63 -5.95
C ALA A 337 -8.21 -7.82 -6.76
N GLU A 338 -8.05 -8.22 -8.01
CA GLU A 338 -9.13 -8.66 -8.88
C GLU A 338 -9.51 -10.12 -8.56
N GLY A 339 -10.81 -10.48 -8.57
CA GLY A 339 -11.21 -11.88 -8.75
C GLY A 339 -10.88 -12.85 -7.62
N SER A 340 -10.62 -12.40 -6.39
CA SER A 340 -10.17 -13.27 -5.31
C SER A 340 -11.29 -14.22 -4.84
N GLU A 341 -11.37 -15.40 -5.46
CA GLU A 341 -11.74 -16.63 -4.76
C GLU A 341 -10.46 -17.21 -4.17
N ILE A 342 -10.24 -16.99 -2.88
CA ILE A 342 -9.33 -17.87 -2.12
C ILE A 342 -10.09 -19.21 -2.04
N THR A 343 -9.95 -20.06 -3.04
CA THR A 343 -10.55 -21.38 -3.01
C THR A 343 -9.82 -22.18 -1.94
N GLY A 344 -10.46 -22.33 -0.77
CA GLY A 344 -10.00 -23.24 0.26
C GLY A 344 -9.87 -24.64 -0.32
N GLN A 345 -8.66 -25.20 -0.30
CA GLN A 345 -8.45 -26.63 -0.47
C GLN A 345 -8.56 -27.34 0.87
#